data_AF-A0A183NQ22-F1
#
_entry.id   AF-A0A183NQ22-F1
#
_cell.length_a   1.000
_cell.length_b   1.000
_cell.length_c   1.000
_cell.angle_alpha   90.00
_cell.angle_beta   90.00
_cell.angle_gamma   90.00
#
_symmetry.space_group_name_H-M   'P 1'
#
loop_
_entity.id
_entity.type
_entity.pdbx_description
1 polymer ?
#
loop_
_entity_poly.entity_id
_entity_poly.type
_entity_poly.pdbx_seq_one_letter_code
_entity_poly.pdbx_strand_id
1 'polypeptide(L)'
;MFRNQYDHDVSIWSPQGRIHQIEYAMEAVKQGSAAVALKNHDYAIIVALKRAPSELSSYQEKIIQIDDHVGVAISGLTADGRLLSRSMRRECADSRWAYDEPLPISRLLFKTALKMQVPTQRYGRRPFGVGMLVTGCDALGPHVYYLVSYTLED
;
A
#
# COMPACT_ATOMS: atom_id res chain seq x y z
N MET A 1 8.01 -33.21 -10.96
CA MET A 1 7.59 -31.84 -10.62
C MET A 1 7.09 -31.87 -9.19
N PHE A 2 7.79 -31.27 -8.23
CA PHE A 2 7.29 -31.23 -6.84
C PHE A 2 5.96 -30.47 -6.84
N ARG A 3 4.87 -31.14 -6.48
CA ARG A 3 3.58 -30.49 -6.25
C ARG A 3 3.77 -29.60 -5.02
N ASN A 4 3.74 -28.29 -5.22
CA ASN A 4 3.97 -27.33 -4.16
C ASN A 4 2.73 -27.28 -3.24
N GLN A 5 2.68 -28.17 -2.24
CA GLN A 5 1.48 -28.40 -1.45
C GLN A 5 1.08 -27.22 -0.54
N TYR A 6 1.98 -26.26 -0.35
CA TYR A 6 1.86 -25.17 0.62
C TYR A 6 1.71 -23.79 -0.02
N ASP A 7 1.52 -23.70 -1.33
CA ASP A 7 1.45 -22.41 -2.02
C ASP A 7 0.06 -22.03 -2.55
N HIS A 8 -0.96 -22.86 -2.31
CA HIS A 8 -2.28 -22.68 -2.93
C HIS A 8 -3.18 -21.66 -2.22
N ASP A 9 -2.96 -21.37 -0.93
CA ASP A 9 -3.80 -20.47 -0.15
C ASP A 9 -2.99 -19.71 0.91
N VAL A 10 -3.47 -18.54 1.33
CA VAL A 10 -2.85 -17.68 2.36
C VAL A 10 -2.90 -18.29 3.77
N SER A 11 -3.85 -19.19 4.03
CA SER A 11 -4.03 -19.84 5.32
C SER A 11 -3.10 -21.03 5.56
N ILE A 12 -2.29 -21.41 4.56
CA ILE A 12 -1.39 -22.56 4.63
C ILE A 12 0.03 -22.07 4.90
N TRP A 13 0.58 -22.49 6.03
CA TRP A 13 1.99 -22.27 6.37
C TRP A 13 2.86 -23.36 5.75
N SER A 14 4.02 -22.97 5.22
CA SER A 14 5.04 -23.92 4.81
C SER A 14 5.76 -24.50 6.03
N PRO A 15 6.44 -25.66 5.89
CA PRO A 15 7.28 -26.23 6.96
C PRO A 15 8.39 -25.29 7.44
N GLN A 16 8.75 -24.28 6.65
CA GLN A 16 9.74 -23.25 7.00
C GLN A 16 9.12 -22.03 7.71
N GLY A 17 7.83 -22.07 8.05
CA GLY A 17 7.15 -20.95 8.70
C GLY A 17 6.92 -19.76 7.77
N ARG A 18 6.70 -20.01 6.47
CA ARG A 18 6.46 -18.96 5.45
C ARG A 18 5.06 -19.08 4.86
N ILE A 19 4.49 -17.96 4.42
CA ILE A 19 3.24 -17.92 3.65
C ILE A 19 3.58 -17.52 2.21
N HIS A 20 3.69 -18.50 1.31
CA HIS A 20 4.16 -18.26 -0.06
C HIS A 20 3.25 -17.28 -0.84
N GLN A 21 1.94 -17.30 -0.62
CA GLN A 21 1.01 -16.36 -1.28
C GLN A 21 1.30 -14.89 -0.96
N ILE A 22 1.79 -14.59 0.25
CA ILE A 22 2.21 -13.23 0.63
C ILE A 22 3.48 -12.85 -0.12
N GLU A 23 4.43 -13.77 -0.23
CA GLU A 23 5.70 -13.54 -0.92
C GLU A 23 5.50 -13.32 -2.43
N TYR A 24 4.57 -14.05 -3.04
CA TYR A 24 4.18 -13.84 -4.43
C TYR A 24 3.51 -12.48 -4.64
N ALA A 25 2.68 -12.04 -3.69
CA ALA A 25 2.11 -10.69 -3.74
C ALA A 25 3.20 -9.61 -3.65
N MET A 26 4.27 -9.84 -2.87
CA MET A 26 5.42 -8.94 -2.80
C MET A 26 6.22 -8.89 -4.11
N GLU A 27 6.31 -10.00 -4.84
CA GLU A 27 6.95 -10.02 -6.15
C GLU A 27 6.20 -9.15 -7.16
N ALA A 28 4.87 -9.11 -7.10
CA ALA A 28 4.07 -8.19 -7.92
C ALA A 28 4.40 -6.71 -7.64
N VAL A 29 4.75 -6.35 -6.41
CA VAL A 29 5.17 -4.98 -6.05
C VAL A 29 6.49 -4.61 -6.73
N LYS A 30 7.45 -5.55 -6.79
CA LYS A 30 8.76 -5.36 -7.43
C LYS A 30 8.66 -5.20 -8.94
N GLN A 31 7.63 -5.76 -9.56
CA GLN A 31 7.36 -5.59 -11.00
C GLN A 31 6.79 -4.21 -11.35
N GLY A 32 6.27 -3.48 -10.36
CA GLY A 32 5.83 -2.10 -10.54
C GLY A 32 7.00 -1.15 -10.85
N SER A 33 6.74 -0.03 -11.51
CA SER A 33 7.79 0.97 -11.74
C SER A 33 8.25 1.60 -10.43
N ALA A 34 9.44 2.20 -10.43
CA ALA A 34 10.00 2.81 -9.23
C ALA A 34 9.16 3.97 -8.69
N ALA A 35 9.20 4.14 -7.37
CA ALA A 35 8.75 5.32 -6.65
C ALA A 35 9.69 5.56 -5.46
N VAL A 36 9.92 6.82 -5.13
CA VAL A 36 10.81 7.27 -4.05
C VAL A 36 10.04 8.27 -3.21
N ALA A 37 10.19 8.17 -1.88
CA ALA A 37 9.66 9.14 -0.96
C ALA A 37 10.76 9.55 0.02
N LEU A 38 10.83 10.84 0.34
CA LEU A 38 11.77 11.40 1.29
C LEU A 38 11.11 12.51 2.09
N LYS A 39 11.63 12.77 3.29
CA LYS A 39 11.22 13.91 4.09
C LYS A 39 12.41 14.64 4.66
N ASN A 40 12.24 15.93 4.91
CA ASN A 40 13.05 16.69 5.84
C ASN A 40 12.17 17.09 7.05
N HIS A 41 12.58 18.13 7.77
CA HIS A 41 11.82 18.63 8.92
C HIS A 41 10.51 19.33 8.53
N ASP A 42 10.38 19.85 7.30
CA ASP A 42 9.29 20.73 6.88
C ASP A 42 8.39 20.14 5.78
N TYR A 43 8.93 19.23 4.97
CA TYR A 43 8.30 18.67 3.78
C TYR A 43 8.46 17.15 3.68
N ALA A 44 7.44 16.51 3.12
CA ALA A 44 7.49 15.14 2.64
C ALA A 44 7.18 15.14 1.14
N ILE A 45 8.02 14.47 0.35
CA ILE A 45 7.97 14.48 -1.11
C ILE A 45 7.87 13.04 -1.60
N ILE A 46 7.04 12.83 -2.63
CA ILE A 46 6.97 11.58 -3.39
C ILE A 46 7.29 11.87 -4.85
N VAL A 47 8.14 11.04 -5.43
CA VAL A 47 8.44 11.01 -6.86
C VAL A 47 8.13 9.60 -7.38
N ALA A 48 7.38 9.49 -8.47
CA ALA A 48 7.05 8.20 -9.06
C ALA A 48 7.33 8.19 -10.56
N LEU A 49 8.06 7.16 -11.02
CA LEU A 49 8.28 6.94 -12.44
C LEU A 49 7.01 6.37 -13.07
N LYS A 50 6.36 7.13 -13.95
CA LYS A 50 5.23 6.61 -14.73
C LYS A 50 5.76 5.83 -15.95
N ARG A 51 5.14 4.69 -16.26
CA ARG A 51 5.41 3.92 -17.48
C ARG A 51 4.18 3.95 -18.37
N ALA A 52 4.40 4.09 -19.68
CA ALA A 52 3.39 3.87 -20.70
C ALA A 52 3.67 2.53 -21.39
N PRO A 53 2.64 1.73 -21.72
CA PRO A 53 2.81 0.47 -22.43
C PRO A 53 3.26 0.66 -23.89
N SER A 54 2.96 1.81 -24.48
CA SER A 54 3.37 2.21 -25.83
C SER A 54 3.43 3.73 -25.93
N GLU A 55 4.07 4.26 -26.97
CA GLU A 55 4.17 5.70 -27.24
C GLU A 55 2.80 6.37 -27.48
N LEU A 56 1.82 5.59 -27.93
CA LEU A 56 0.45 6.06 -28.17
C LEU A 56 -0.43 6.02 -26.90
N SER A 57 0.05 5.42 -25.81
CA SER A 57 -0.69 5.31 -24.56
C SER A 57 -0.38 6.45 -23.63
N SER A 58 -1.39 6.89 -22.88
CA SER A 58 -1.17 7.76 -21.73
C SER A 58 -0.42 7.02 -20.62
N TYR A 59 0.25 7.80 -19.78
CA TYR A 59 0.93 7.30 -18.60
C TYR A 59 -0.08 6.89 -17.53
N GLN A 60 0.14 5.72 -16.93
CA GLN A 60 -0.65 5.29 -15.78
C GLN A 60 -0.34 6.19 -14.57
N GLU A 61 -1.38 6.82 -14.00
CA GLU A 61 -1.24 7.59 -12.76
C GLU A 61 -0.80 6.69 -11.60
N LYS A 62 0.21 7.16 -10.87
CA LYS A 62 0.82 6.45 -9.73
C LYS A 62 0.69 7.18 -8.41
N ILE A 63 0.65 8.50 -8.44
CA ILE A 63 0.47 9.33 -7.25
C ILE A 63 -1.01 9.65 -7.14
N ILE A 64 -1.59 9.35 -5.98
CA ILE A 64 -3.00 9.51 -5.69
C ILE A 64 -3.10 10.39 -4.45
N GLN A 65 -3.74 11.55 -4.59
CA GLN A 65 -4.09 12.39 -3.45
C GLN A 65 -5.19 11.70 -2.63
N ILE A 66 -4.98 11.56 -1.33
CA ILE A 66 -5.93 10.94 -0.40
C ILE A 66 -6.72 12.01 0.35
N ASP A 67 -6.03 13.03 0.83
CA ASP A 67 -6.60 14.21 1.49
C ASP A 67 -5.65 15.39 1.20
N ASP A 68 -5.99 16.60 1.62
CA ASP A 68 -5.16 17.80 1.44
C ASP A 68 -3.76 17.63 2.06
N HIS A 69 -3.68 16.86 3.15
CA HIS A 69 -2.44 16.61 3.88
C HIS A 69 -1.81 15.24 3.61
N VAL A 70 -2.36 14.43 2.69
CA VAL A 70 -1.90 13.05 2.42
C VAL A 70 -1.86 12.71 0.93
N GLY A 71 -0.71 12.24 0.47
CA GLY A 71 -0.48 11.69 -0.86
C GLY A 71 0.11 10.28 -0.80
N VAL A 72 -0.20 9.47 -1.82
CA VAL A 72 0.31 8.09 -1.90
C VAL A 72 0.81 7.77 -3.29
N ALA A 73 2.01 7.18 -3.41
CA ALA A 73 2.43 6.48 -4.61
C ALA A 73 2.17 4.97 -4.49
N ILE A 74 1.68 4.36 -5.57
CA ILE A 74 1.43 2.92 -5.65
C ILE A 74 2.46 2.20 -6.55
N SER A 75 2.81 0.97 -6.21
CA SER A 75 3.61 0.05 -7.04
C SER A 75 3.03 -1.36 -6.99
N GLY A 76 2.91 -2.04 -8.14
CA GLY A 76 2.27 -3.35 -8.27
C GLY A 76 0.87 -3.24 -8.87
N LEU A 77 -0.09 -4.00 -8.35
CA LEU A 77 -1.46 -4.07 -8.89
C LEU A 77 -2.24 -2.77 -8.65
N THR A 78 -2.43 -1.98 -9.72
CA THR A 78 -3.15 -0.69 -9.68
C THR A 78 -4.58 -0.82 -9.14
N ALA A 79 -5.26 -1.93 -9.42
CA ALA A 79 -6.62 -2.17 -8.93
C ALA A 79 -6.68 -2.23 -7.38
N ASP A 80 -5.72 -2.92 -6.78
CA ASP A 80 -5.59 -3.03 -5.32
C ASP A 80 -5.24 -1.66 -4.72
N GLY A 81 -4.30 -0.93 -5.33
CA GLY A 81 -3.94 0.42 -4.92
C GLY A 81 -5.14 1.36 -4.91
N ARG A 82 -5.97 1.33 -5.97
CA ARG A 82 -7.21 2.13 -6.04
C ARG A 82 -8.22 1.76 -4.96
N LEU A 83 -8.35 0.48 -4.61
CA LEU A 83 -9.25 0.02 -3.55
C LEU A 83 -8.81 0.55 -2.19
N LEU A 84 -7.51 0.44 -1.89
CA LEU A 84 -6.94 0.97 -0.65
C LEU A 84 -7.03 2.49 -0.59
N SER A 85 -6.67 3.22 -1.66
CA SER A 85 -6.81 4.68 -1.72
C SER A 85 -8.24 5.16 -1.51
N ARG A 86 -9.24 4.46 -2.07
CA ARG A 86 -10.66 4.77 -1.82
C ARG A 86 -11.03 4.56 -0.35
N SER A 87 -10.52 3.49 0.27
CA SER A 87 -10.71 3.26 1.70
C SER A 87 -10.08 4.37 2.53
N MET A 88 -8.84 4.77 2.22
CA MET A 88 -8.12 5.83 2.92
C MET A 88 -8.85 7.18 2.82
N ARG A 89 -9.35 7.54 1.63
CA ARG A 89 -10.16 8.75 1.41
C ARG A 89 -11.40 8.77 2.31
N ARG A 90 -12.07 7.62 2.44
CA ARG A 90 -13.23 7.49 3.33
C ARG A 90 -12.83 7.71 4.78
N GLU A 91 -11.77 7.07 5.26
CA GLU A 91 -11.30 7.25 6.64
C GLU A 91 -10.95 8.71 6.96
N CYS A 92 -10.31 9.42 6.02
CA CYS A 92 -10.03 10.85 6.18
C CYS A 92 -11.31 11.70 6.23
N ALA A 93 -12.25 11.45 5.30
CA ALA A 93 -13.52 12.16 5.27
C ALA A 93 -14.35 11.91 6.54
N ASP A 94 -14.39 10.67 7.02
CA ASP A 94 -15.09 10.29 8.25
C ASP A 94 -14.49 11.01 9.48
N SER A 95 -13.15 11.15 9.53
CA SER A 95 -12.48 11.90 10.59
C SER A 95 -12.85 13.38 10.59
N ARG A 96 -12.80 14.02 9.41
CA ARG A 96 -13.19 15.43 9.26
C ARG A 96 -14.66 15.64 9.59
N TRP A 97 -15.53 14.72 9.16
CA TRP A 97 -16.95 14.81 9.47
C TRP A 97 -17.25 14.64 10.96
N ALA A 98 -16.58 13.71 11.64
CA ALA A 98 -16.85 13.40 13.05
C ALA A 98 -16.17 14.36 14.03
N TYR A 99 -14.98 14.87 13.70
CA TYR A 99 -14.12 15.60 14.64
C TYR A 99 -13.67 16.97 14.13
N ASP A 100 -14.00 17.34 12.88
CA ASP A 100 -13.51 18.56 12.21
C ASP A 100 -11.97 18.67 12.16
N GLU A 101 -11.29 17.52 12.24
CA GLU A 101 -9.84 17.43 12.26
C GLU A 101 -9.31 16.49 11.17
N PRO A 102 -8.18 16.85 10.50
CA PRO A 102 -7.50 15.95 9.58
C PRO A 102 -6.98 14.71 10.31
N LEU A 103 -7.21 13.54 9.72
CA LEU A 103 -6.82 12.26 10.33
C LEU A 103 -5.29 12.17 10.46
N PRO A 104 -4.73 11.90 11.67
CA PRO A 104 -3.29 11.71 11.83
C PRO A 104 -2.75 10.56 10.96
N ILE A 105 -1.54 10.74 10.40
CA ILE A 105 -0.99 9.82 9.39
C ILE A 105 -0.83 8.41 9.96
N SER A 106 -0.34 8.32 11.21
CA SER A 106 -0.17 7.03 11.91
C SER A 106 -1.49 6.27 12.07
N ARG A 107 -2.59 6.97 12.38
CA ARG A 107 -3.92 6.36 12.53
C ARG A 107 -4.49 5.89 11.19
N LEU A 108 -4.32 6.68 10.13
CA LEU A 108 -4.70 6.28 8.77
C LEU A 108 -3.95 5.02 8.32
N LEU A 109 -2.64 4.98 8.56
CA LEU A 109 -1.80 3.83 8.22
C LEU A 109 -2.18 2.59 9.01
N PHE A 110 -2.43 2.71 10.31
CA PHE A 110 -2.88 1.60 11.14
C PHE A 110 -4.18 0.96 10.60
N LYS A 111 -5.18 1.79 10.29
CA LYS A 111 -6.45 1.29 9.69
C LYS A 111 -6.23 0.62 8.34
N THR A 112 -5.34 1.17 7.52
CA THR A 112 -5.03 0.62 6.19
C THR A 112 -4.26 -0.70 6.31
N ALA A 113 -3.30 -0.78 7.23
CA ALA A 113 -2.54 -2.00 7.53
C ALA A 113 -3.47 -3.12 8.03
N LEU A 114 -4.39 -2.82 8.95
CA LEU A 114 -5.40 -3.79 9.39
C LEU A 114 -6.24 -4.30 8.22
N LYS A 115 -6.67 -3.41 7.32
CA LYS A 115 -7.41 -3.80 6.12
C LYS A 115 -6.59 -4.73 5.21
N MET A 116 -5.28 -4.47 5.08
CA MET A 116 -4.37 -5.30 4.29
C MET A 116 -4.09 -6.66 4.93
N GLN A 117 -4.12 -6.73 6.26
CA GLN A 117 -3.87 -7.95 7.03
C GLN A 117 -5.04 -8.94 6.96
N VAL A 118 -6.30 -8.47 6.98
CA VAL A 118 -7.47 -9.37 7.00
C VAL A 118 -7.47 -10.45 5.90
N PRO A 119 -7.18 -10.15 4.62
CA PRO A 119 -7.16 -11.17 3.58
C PRO A 119 -5.93 -12.08 3.62
N THR A 120 -4.92 -11.84 4.45
CA THR A 120 -3.77 -12.76 4.60
C THR A 120 -4.06 -13.90 5.56
N GLN A 121 -5.15 -13.83 6.34
CA GLN A 121 -5.54 -14.83 7.32
C GLN A 121 -6.87 -15.53 7.02
N ARG A 122 -7.52 -15.18 5.90
CA ARG A 122 -8.82 -15.74 5.53
C ARG A 122 -8.69 -16.62 4.30
N TYR A 123 -9.11 -17.88 4.43
CA TYR A 123 -9.18 -18.84 3.33
C TYR A 123 -9.98 -18.28 2.13
N GLY A 124 -9.51 -18.57 0.92
CA GLY A 124 -10.15 -18.12 -0.33
C GLY A 124 -10.04 -16.62 -0.58
N ARG A 125 -9.23 -15.89 0.20
CA ARG A 125 -8.82 -14.52 -0.07
C ARG A 125 -7.36 -14.49 -0.53
N ARG A 126 -6.99 -13.40 -1.19
CA ARG A 126 -5.62 -13.14 -1.61
C ARG A 126 -5.08 -11.86 -0.96
N PRO A 127 -3.77 -11.77 -0.68
CA PRO A 127 -3.17 -10.53 -0.20
C PRO A 127 -3.29 -9.43 -1.25
N PHE A 128 -3.15 -8.19 -0.82
CA PHE A 128 -3.04 -7.08 -1.75
C PHE A 128 -1.67 -7.13 -2.43
N GLY A 129 -1.65 -7.16 -3.76
CA GLY A 129 -0.43 -7.18 -4.57
C GLY A 129 0.08 -5.78 -4.89
N VAL A 130 0.00 -4.86 -3.92
CA VAL A 130 0.40 -3.46 -4.08
C VAL A 130 1.23 -3.02 -2.88
N GLY A 131 2.31 -2.30 -3.16
CA GLY A 131 3.06 -1.52 -2.19
C GLY A 131 2.70 -0.04 -2.32
N MET A 132 2.61 0.65 -1.20
CA MET A 132 2.22 2.05 -1.13
C MET A 132 3.30 2.84 -0.38
N LEU A 133 3.83 3.88 -1.01
CA LEU A 133 4.59 4.93 -0.32
C LEU A 133 3.62 6.03 0.05
N VAL A 134 3.43 6.24 1.35
CA VAL A 134 2.51 7.24 1.89
C VAL A 134 3.33 8.40 2.42
N THR A 135 2.99 9.60 1.97
CA THR A 135 3.50 10.84 2.56
C THR A 135 2.36 11.69 3.06
N GLY A 136 2.58 12.36 4.18
CA GLY A 136 1.65 13.37 4.64
C GLY A 136 2.30 14.28 5.66
N CYS A 137 1.59 15.34 6.01
CA CYS A 137 2.01 16.26 7.06
C CYS A 137 0.87 16.36 8.07
N ASP A 138 1.15 16.10 9.34
CA ASP A 138 0.19 16.31 10.43
C ASP A 138 0.79 17.23 11.50
N ALA A 139 0.14 17.35 12.66
CA ALA A 139 0.60 18.21 13.74
C ALA A 139 2.01 17.85 14.26
N LEU A 140 2.50 16.63 14.01
CA LEU A 140 3.86 16.19 14.37
C LEU A 140 4.88 16.45 13.25
N GLY A 141 4.45 17.05 12.14
CA GLY A 141 5.27 17.39 10.99
C GLY A 141 5.14 16.39 9.82
N PRO A 142 6.14 16.36 8.92
CA PRO A 142 6.11 15.52 7.74
C PRO A 142 6.42 14.05 8.03
N HIS A 143 5.78 13.18 7.26
CA HIS A 143 5.86 11.74 7.40
C HIS A 143 6.06 11.05 6.06
N VAL A 144 6.85 9.98 6.07
CA VAL A 144 7.04 9.05 4.95
C VAL A 144 6.94 7.65 5.52
N TYR A 145 6.06 6.83 4.93
CA TYR A 145 5.87 5.44 5.32
C TYR A 145 5.79 4.54 4.10
N TYR A 146 6.30 3.32 4.24
CA TYR A 146 6.13 2.26 3.26
C TYR A 146 5.15 1.23 3.81
N LEU A 147 4.11 0.94 3.04
CA LEU A 147 3.02 0.04 3.41
C LEU A 147 2.91 -1.10 2.39
N VAL A 148 2.93 -2.33 2.89
CA VAL A 148 2.80 -3.57 2.13
C VAL A 148 1.98 -4.59 2.92
N SER A 149 1.50 -5.64 2.24
CA SER A 149 0.66 -6.70 2.84
C SER A 149 1.39 -7.55 3.89
N TYR A 150 2.67 -7.29 4.14
CA TYR A 150 3.47 -7.95 5.14
C TYR A 150 4.60 -7.05 5.60
N THR A 151 4.76 -6.93 6.91
CA THR A 151 5.88 -6.22 7.54
C THR A 151 6.75 -7.29 8.17
N LEU A 152 7.85 -7.66 7.52
CA LEU A 152 9.01 -8.18 8.24
C LEU A 152 9.88 -6.99 8.56
N GLU A 153 10.11 -6.78 9.85
CA GLU A 153 11.31 -6.09 10.30
C GLU A 153 12.53 -6.92 9.83
N ASP A 154 13.41 -6.27 9.07
CA ASP A 154 14.85 -6.26 9.29
C ASP A 154 15.34 -4.82 9.07
#